data_AF-A0A2G8THV6-F1
#
_entry.id   AF-A0A2G8THV6-F1
#
_cell.length_a   1.000
_cell.length_b   1.000
_cell.length_c   1.000
_cell.angle_alpha   90.00
_cell.angle_beta   90.00
_cell.angle_gamma   90.00
#
_symmetry.space_group_name_H-M   'P 1'
#
loop_
_entity.id
_entity.type
_entity.pdbx_description
1 polymer ?
#
loop_
_entity_poly.entity_id
_entity_poly.type
_entity_poly.pdbx_seq_one_letter_code
_entity_poly.pdbx_strand_id
1 'polypeptide(L)'
;MQLASLPIAVIMQRRVVQHRWADEVWSAIAVLTDPGGLPPMQPLPSGGGREAYLVSGLELQLYPDENDGYFENWIAPESKVFVMWRMQEGRAMPLKASVSYAEGTRMFDSGEAADGVAMPPDIHNWLAGYLREHYQPRDPGERHGRRARRQER
;
A
#
# COMPACT_ATOMS: atom_id res chain seq x y z
N MET A 1 17.07 -1.30 9.93
CA MET A 1 16.32 -1.64 11.16
C MET A 1 14.92 -1.09 11.01
N GLN A 2 13.88 -1.89 11.26
CA GLN A 2 12.50 -1.43 11.30
C GLN A 2 12.30 -0.50 12.49
N LEU A 3 11.64 0.64 12.29
CA LEU A 3 11.44 1.65 13.35
C LEU A 3 10.01 1.73 13.85
N ALA A 4 9.03 1.44 13.00
CA ALA A 4 7.63 1.37 13.38
C ALA A 4 6.92 0.29 12.56
N SER A 5 5.85 -0.27 13.12
CA SER A 5 4.91 -1.06 12.35
C SER A 5 3.48 -0.89 12.80
N LEU A 6 2.57 -1.22 11.89
CA LEU A 6 1.13 -1.14 12.09
C LEU A 6 0.46 -2.34 11.41
N PRO A 7 -0.16 -3.26 12.18
CA PRO A 7 -0.95 -4.33 11.61
C PRO A 7 -2.16 -3.75 10.87
N ILE A 8 -2.45 -4.34 9.71
CA ILE A 8 -3.54 -3.92 8.84
C ILE A 8 -4.30 -5.10 8.28
N ALA A 9 -5.55 -4.83 7.90
CA ALA A 9 -6.36 -5.70 7.08
C ALA A 9 -6.72 -4.99 5.77
N VAL A 10 -6.89 -5.76 4.70
CA VAL A 10 -7.20 -5.27 3.36
C VAL A 10 -8.52 -5.86 2.90
N ILE A 11 -9.40 -5.01 2.37
CA ILE A 11 -10.61 -5.47 1.70
C ILE A 11 -10.31 -5.67 0.22
N MET A 12 -10.44 -6.92 -0.22
CA MET A 12 -10.39 -7.29 -1.63
C MET A 12 -11.81 -7.37 -2.18
N GLN A 13 -11.99 -6.92 -3.42
CA GLN A 13 -13.26 -7.02 -4.11
C GLN A 13 -13.08 -7.57 -5.52
N ARG A 14 -13.99 -8.46 -5.88
CA ARG A 14 -14.27 -8.89 -7.25
C ARG A 14 -15.40 -8.05 -7.82
N ARG A 15 -15.20 -7.49 -9.00
CA ARG A 15 -16.29 -6.98 -9.85
C ARG A 15 -16.41 -7.85 -11.10
N VAL A 16 -17.64 -8.29 -11.38
CA VAL A 16 -17.98 -8.83 -12.69
C VAL A 16 -18.03 -7.66 -13.66
N VAL A 17 -17.23 -7.72 -14.72
CA VAL A 17 -17.24 -6.71 -15.78
C VAL A 17 -17.83 -7.37 -17.01
N GLN A 18 -18.88 -6.78 -17.59
CA GLN A 18 -19.38 -7.24 -18.89
C GLN A 18 -18.46 -6.69 -19.98
N HIS A 19 -17.33 -7.35 -20.22
CA HIS A 19 -16.43 -6.99 -21.30
C HIS A 19 -15.98 -8.22 -22.09
N ARG A 20 -15.79 -8.07 -23.41
CA ARG A 20 -15.47 -9.16 -24.35
C ARG A 20 -14.18 -9.94 -24.04
N TRP A 21 -13.33 -9.42 -23.15
CA TRP A 21 -11.96 -9.90 -22.91
C TRP A 21 -11.63 -10.16 -21.44
N ALA A 22 -12.56 -9.94 -20.51
CA ALA A 22 -12.38 -10.26 -19.10
C ALA A 22 -13.74 -10.41 -18.42
N ASP A 23 -13.96 -11.57 -17.80
CA ASP A 23 -15.21 -11.85 -17.09
C ASP A 23 -15.20 -11.27 -15.66
N GLU A 24 -14.01 -10.99 -15.12
CA GLU A 24 -13.79 -10.67 -13.70
C GLU A 24 -12.57 -9.76 -13.50
N VAL A 25 -12.70 -8.73 -12.65
CA VAL A 25 -11.59 -7.87 -12.23
C VAL A 25 -11.52 -7.84 -10.70
N TRP A 26 -10.34 -8.07 -10.17
CA TRP A 26 -10.03 -7.98 -8.75
C TRP A 26 -9.33 -6.66 -8.42
N SER A 27 -9.60 -6.10 -7.24
CA SER A 27 -8.94 -4.90 -6.75
C SER A 27 -8.91 -4.86 -5.22
N ALA A 28 -7.85 -4.30 -4.64
CA ALA A 28 -7.88 -3.84 -3.25
C ALA A 28 -8.64 -2.52 -3.17
N ILE A 29 -9.65 -2.45 -2.30
CA ILE A 29 -10.59 -1.30 -2.26
C ILE A 29 -10.56 -0.51 -0.95
N ALA A 30 -10.08 -1.12 0.14
CA ALA A 30 -9.93 -0.46 1.43
C ALA A 30 -8.82 -1.11 2.24
N VAL A 31 -8.20 -0.32 3.10
CA VAL A 31 -7.26 -0.77 4.14
C VAL A 31 -7.81 -0.32 5.48
N LEU A 32 -7.61 -1.12 6.50
CA LEU A 32 -8.05 -0.88 7.87
C LEU A 32 -6.90 -1.20 8.81
N THR A 33 -6.83 -0.52 9.95
CA THR A 33 -5.99 -0.99 11.06
C THR A 33 -6.54 -2.29 11.61
N ASP A 34 -5.65 -3.22 11.94
CA ASP A 34 -6.00 -4.52 12.49
C ASP A 34 -5.63 -4.57 13.98
N PRO A 35 -6.60 -4.48 14.90
CA PRO A 35 -6.33 -4.60 16.33
C PRO A 35 -6.01 -6.04 16.77
N GLY A 36 -6.06 -7.02 15.85
CA GLY A 36 -5.91 -8.44 16.12
C GLY A 36 -7.24 -9.15 16.41
N GLY A 37 -7.21 -10.48 16.36
CA GLY A 37 -8.38 -11.34 16.61
C GLY A 37 -9.32 -11.51 15.42
N LEU A 38 -8.99 -10.92 14.26
CA LEU A 38 -9.70 -11.18 13.01
C LEU A 38 -9.30 -12.57 12.46
N PRO A 39 -10.24 -13.31 11.85
CA PRO A 39 -9.87 -14.51 11.09
C PRO A 39 -8.97 -14.11 9.90
N PRO A 40 -8.13 -15.02 9.38
CA PRO A 40 -7.24 -14.71 8.25
C PRO A 40 -7.97 -14.16 7.02
N MET A 41 -9.20 -14.61 6.81
CA MET A 41 -10.09 -14.10 5.79
C MET A 41 -11.54 -14.12 6.29
N GLN A 42 -12.26 -13.02 6.06
CA GLN A 42 -13.65 -12.85 6.43
C GLN A 42 -14.48 -12.37 5.24
N PRO A 43 -15.48 -13.14 4.76
CA PRO A 43 -16.42 -12.67 3.77
C PRO A 43 -17.17 -11.43 4.26
N LEU A 44 -17.35 -10.45 3.38
CA LEU A 44 -18.11 -9.24 3.67
C LEU A 44 -19.45 -9.26 2.91
N PRO A 45 -20.53 -8.70 3.51
CA PRO A 45 -21.79 -8.52 2.80
C PRO A 45 -21.56 -7.74 1.50
N SER A 46 -21.95 -8.35 0.39
CA SER A 46 -21.78 -7.77 -0.94
C SER A 46 -23.03 -8.05 -1.78
N GLY A 47 -23.44 -7.06 -2.58
CA GLY A 47 -24.67 -7.10 -3.39
C GLY A 47 -24.38 -6.96 -4.87
N GLY A 48 -25.28 -7.48 -5.72
CA GLY A 48 -25.25 -7.26 -7.16
C GLY A 48 -24.08 -7.92 -7.90
N GLY A 49 -23.69 -9.14 -7.51
CA GLY A 49 -22.61 -9.89 -8.19
C GLY A 49 -21.20 -9.41 -7.87
N ARG A 50 -21.04 -8.61 -6.82
CA ARG A 50 -19.73 -8.29 -6.23
C ARG A 50 -19.44 -9.31 -5.14
N GLU A 51 -18.23 -9.81 -5.10
CA GLU A 51 -17.72 -10.57 -3.95
C GLU A 51 -16.70 -9.68 -3.24
N ALA A 52 -16.80 -9.59 -1.91
CA ALA A 52 -15.82 -8.86 -1.13
C ALA A 52 -15.45 -9.65 0.13
N TYR A 53 -14.19 -9.57 0.52
CA TYR A 53 -13.70 -10.16 1.76
C TYR A 53 -12.58 -9.32 2.33
N LEU A 54 -12.49 -9.34 3.66
CA LEU A 54 -11.39 -8.78 4.42
C LEU A 54 -10.31 -9.86 4.58
N VAL A 55 -9.06 -9.50 4.33
CA VAL A 55 -7.87 -10.32 4.57
C VAL A 55 -7.05 -9.64 5.65
N SER A 56 -6.81 -10.33 6.77
CA SER A 56 -6.03 -9.84 7.90
C SER A 56 -4.58 -10.36 7.86
N GLY A 57 -3.76 -9.96 8.82
CA GLY A 57 -2.39 -10.47 8.97
C GLY A 57 -1.34 -9.81 8.08
N LEU A 58 -1.67 -8.66 7.46
CA LEU A 58 -0.67 -7.80 6.82
C LEU A 58 -0.13 -6.78 7.80
N GLU A 59 1.04 -6.24 7.51
CA GLU A 59 1.69 -5.23 8.33
C GLU A 59 2.31 -4.14 7.45
N LEU A 60 2.12 -2.89 7.84
CA LEU A 60 2.90 -1.76 7.33
C LEU A 60 4.17 -1.64 8.17
N GLN A 61 5.32 -1.57 7.52
CA GLN A 61 6.62 -1.49 8.19
C GLN A 61 7.35 -0.24 7.70
N LEU A 62 7.86 0.57 8.64
CA LEU A 62 8.59 1.80 8.33
C LEU A 62 10.08 1.61 8.59
N TYR A 63 10.87 2.02 7.59
CA TYR A 63 12.32 1.94 7.54
C TYR A 63 12.94 3.30 7.21
N PRO A 64 14.05 3.70 7.86
CA PRO A 64 14.65 5.03 7.69
C PRO A 64 15.06 5.39 6.26
N ASP A 65 15.41 4.40 5.45
CA ASP A 65 15.88 4.55 4.07
C ASP A 65 14.76 4.92 3.08
N GLU A 66 13.50 4.72 3.47
CA GLU A 66 12.30 5.04 2.69
C GLU A 66 11.61 6.34 3.16
N ASN A 67 12.22 7.08 4.10
CA ASN A 67 11.70 8.31 4.69
C ASN A 67 11.28 9.38 3.67
N ASP A 68 12.05 9.58 2.60
CA ASP A 68 11.67 10.52 1.53
C ASP A 68 10.37 10.07 0.84
N GLY A 69 10.22 8.76 0.57
CA GLY A 69 9.03 8.19 -0.06
C GLY A 69 7.79 8.24 0.84
N TYR A 70 7.97 8.10 2.16
CA TYR A 70 6.89 8.32 3.14
C TYR A 70 6.43 9.77 3.15
N PHE A 71 7.36 10.72 3.19
CA PHE A 71 7.04 12.14 3.19
C PHE A 71 6.33 12.56 1.89
N GLU A 72 6.84 12.12 0.74
CA GLU A 72 6.23 12.36 -0.58
C GLU A 72 4.78 11.86 -0.65
N ASN A 73 4.51 10.66 -0.15
CA ASN A 73 3.15 10.11 -0.10
C ASN A 73 2.26 10.87 0.91
N TRP A 74 2.81 11.25 2.06
CA TRP A 74 2.08 11.94 3.13
C TRP A 74 1.59 13.34 2.72
N ILE A 75 2.40 14.10 1.96
CA ILE A 75 2.04 15.42 1.44
C ILE A 75 1.24 15.37 0.14
N ALA A 76 1.11 14.20 -0.49
CA ALA A 76 0.41 14.07 -1.76
C ALA A 76 -1.06 14.49 -1.61
N PRO A 77 -1.70 15.08 -2.65
CA PRO A 77 -3.12 15.43 -2.60
C PRO A 77 -4.02 14.24 -2.25
N GLU A 78 -3.63 13.04 -2.67
CA GLU A 78 -4.25 11.78 -2.29
C GLU A 78 -3.18 10.79 -1.82
N SER A 79 -2.89 10.76 -0.52
CA SER A 79 -2.03 9.75 0.08
C SER A 79 -2.62 8.35 -0.11
N LYS A 80 -1.77 7.38 -0.44
CA LYS A 80 -2.18 5.99 -0.70
C LYS A 80 -1.52 4.99 0.24
N VAL A 81 -2.19 3.88 0.50
CA VAL A 81 -1.55 2.62 0.87
C VAL A 81 -1.43 1.80 -0.41
N PHE A 82 -0.21 1.49 -0.81
CA PHE A 82 0.06 0.64 -1.97
C PHE A 82 -0.05 -0.81 -1.54
N VAL A 83 -0.89 -1.59 -2.21
CA VAL A 83 -1.15 -2.99 -1.90
C VAL A 83 -0.80 -3.84 -3.12
N MET A 84 0.22 -4.67 -2.99
CA MET A 84 0.56 -5.70 -3.97
C MET A 84 -0.16 -6.99 -3.61
N TRP A 85 -0.75 -7.66 -4.60
CA TRP A 85 -1.54 -8.87 -4.43
C TRP A 85 -1.35 -9.83 -5.60
N ARG A 86 -1.72 -11.10 -5.39
CA ARG A 86 -1.71 -12.12 -6.45
C ARG A 86 -2.93 -13.03 -6.35
N MET A 87 -3.24 -13.74 -7.42
CA MET A 87 -4.22 -14.82 -7.37
C MET A 87 -3.65 -16.04 -6.62
N GLN A 88 -4.37 -16.56 -5.64
CA GLN A 88 -4.08 -17.80 -4.93
C GLN A 88 -5.37 -18.61 -4.81
N GLU A 89 -5.35 -19.86 -5.30
CA GLU A 89 -6.52 -20.76 -5.23
C GLU A 89 -7.83 -20.12 -5.74
N GLY A 90 -7.73 -19.29 -6.78
CA GLY A 90 -8.88 -18.60 -7.39
C GLY A 90 -9.33 -17.32 -6.70
N ARG A 91 -8.61 -16.83 -5.69
CA ARG A 91 -8.91 -15.58 -4.96
C ARG A 91 -7.75 -14.59 -5.02
N ALA A 92 -8.05 -13.29 -5.07
CA ALA A 92 -7.02 -12.26 -4.97
C ALA A 92 -6.56 -12.09 -3.51
N MET A 93 -5.28 -12.37 -3.24
CA MET A 93 -4.71 -12.34 -1.90
C MET A 93 -3.62 -11.27 -1.81
N PRO A 94 -3.75 -10.28 -0.90
CA PRO A 94 -2.70 -9.33 -0.60
C PRO A 94 -1.42 -10.03 -0.15
N LEU A 95 -0.28 -9.50 -0.58
CA LEU A 95 1.05 -10.02 -0.29
C LEU A 95 1.90 -9.04 0.52
N LYS A 96 1.89 -7.77 0.11
CA LYS A 96 2.69 -6.71 0.71
C LYS A 96 1.91 -5.40 0.64
N ALA A 97 2.07 -4.57 1.66
CA ALA A 97 1.59 -3.20 1.64
C ALA A 97 2.72 -2.21 2.00
N SER A 98 2.65 -0.99 1.49
CA SER A 98 3.56 0.09 1.86
C SER A 98 2.88 1.45 1.80
N VAL A 99 3.40 2.39 2.58
CA VAL A 99 3.07 3.82 2.52
C VAL A 99 4.20 4.67 1.92
N SER A 100 5.28 4.05 1.41
CA SER A 100 6.29 4.75 0.62
C SER A 100 5.83 4.91 -0.81
N TYR A 101 5.86 6.14 -1.33
CA TYR A 101 5.62 6.41 -2.75
C TYR A 101 6.63 5.69 -3.66
N ALA A 102 7.89 5.64 -3.23
CA ALA A 102 8.96 4.98 -3.96
C ALA A 102 8.78 3.45 -4.01
N GLU A 103 8.41 2.82 -2.89
CA GLU A 103 8.05 1.41 -2.89
C GLU A 103 6.79 1.13 -3.71
N GLY A 104 5.77 1.99 -3.62
CA GLY A 104 4.55 1.88 -4.43
C GLY A 104 4.86 1.85 -5.92
N THR A 105 5.73 2.76 -6.40
CA THR A 105 6.20 2.77 -7.78
C THR A 105 6.87 1.44 -8.16
N ARG A 106 7.77 0.93 -7.31
CA ARG A 106 8.43 -0.37 -7.54
C ARG A 106 7.45 -1.55 -7.57
N MET A 107 6.34 -1.48 -6.82
CA MET A 107 5.29 -2.49 -6.88
C MET A 107 4.59 -2.46 -8.24
N PHE A 108 4.20 -1.28 -8.73
CA PHE A 108 3.59 -1.15 -10.07
C PHE A 108 4.52 -1.58 -11.20
N ASP A 109 5.84 -1.33 -11.07
CA ASP A 109 6.84 -1.72 -12.07
C ASP A 109 7.25 -3.20 -11.98
N SER A 110 6.79 -3.95 -10.97
CA SER A 110 7.22 -5.34 -10.73
C SER A 110 6.61 -6.37 -11.67
N GLY A 111 5.51 -6.03 -12.33
CA GLY A 111 4.70 -6.96 -13.13
C GLY A 111 3.67 -7.76 -12.31
N GLU A 112 3.70 -7.69 -10.97
CA GLU A 112 2.64 -8.19 -10.10
C GLU A 112 1.44 -7.23 -10.07
N ALA A 113 0.28 -7.72 -9.62
CA ALA A 113 -0.88 -6.86 -9.45
C ALA A 113 -0.70 -5.95 -8.22
N ALA A 114 -0.94 -4.66 -8.41
CA ALA A 114 -0.86 -3.67 -7.34
C ALA A 114 -1.96 -2.63 -7.48
N ASP A 115 -2.46 -2.14 -6.34
CA ASP A 115 -3.46 -1.09 -6.25
C ASP A 115 -3.00 0.00 -5.27
N GLY A 116 -3.34 1.26 -5.58
CA GLY A 116 -3.20 2.39 -4.66
C GLY A 116 -4.52 2.66 -3.95
N VAL A 117 -4.64 2.22 -2.70
CA VAL A 117 -5.86 2.41 -1.89
C VAL A 117 -5.78 3.74 -1.16
N ALA A 118 -6.88 4.49 -1.08
CA ALA A 118 -6.91 5.74 -0.31
C ALA A 118 -6.46 5.49 1.13
N MET A 119 -5.49 6.27 1.61
CA MET A 119 -4.94 6.10 2.95
C MET A 119 -5.97 6.48 4.01
N PRO A 120 -6.35 5.56 4.91
CA PRO A 120 -7.23 5.86 6.04
C PRO A 120 -6.64 6.94 6.97
N PRO A 121 -7.47 7.79 7.60
CA PRO A 121 -6.98 8.88 8.46
C PRO A 121 -6.15 8.43 9.66
N ASP A 122 -6.46 7.27 10.25
CA ASP A 122 -5.69 6.67 11.33
C ASP A 122 -4.27 6.28 10.89
N ILE A 123 -4.13 5.67 9.70
CA ILE A 123 -2.83 5.35 9.08
C ILE A 123 -2.06 6.64 8.71
N HIS A 124 -2.76 7.65 8.16
CA HIS A 124 -2.14 8.94 7.82
C HIS A 124 -1.59 9.66 9.06
N ASN A 125 -2.36 9.68 10.15
CA ASN A 125 -1.94 10.27 11.41
C ASN A 125 -0.78 9.51 12.06
N TRP A 126 -0.80 8.17 12.01
CA TRP A 126 0.31 7.33 12.47
C TRP A 126 1.60 7.63 11.68
N LEU A 127 1.51 7.72 10.35
CA LEU A 127 2.63 8.08 9.49
C LEU A 127 3.15 9.50 9.78
N ALA A 128 2.26 10.45 10.03
CA ALA A 128 2.62 11.82 10.41
C ALA A 128 3.42 11.85 11.73
N GLY A 129 3.02 11.03 12.71
CA GLY A 129 3.74 10.87 13.98
C GLY A 129 5.16 10.35 13.75
N TYR A 130 5.30 9.28 12.97
CA TYR A 130 6.60 8.74 12.59
C TYR A 130 7.50 9.77 11.89
N LEU A 131 6.95 10.47 10.88
CA LEU A 131 7.70 11.47 10.12
C LEU A 131 8.16 12.63 11.00
N ARG A 132 7.36 13.07 11.98
CA ARG A 132 7.75 14.14 12.91
C ARG A 132 9.00 13.78 13.72
N GLU A 133 9.15 12.50 14.08
CA GLU A 133 10.26 12.02 14.90
C GLU A 133 11.50 11.65 14.07
N HIS A 134 11.31 11.18 12.84
CA HIS A 134 12.37 10.54 12.06
C HIS A 134 12.71 11.21 10.72
N TYR A 135 11.86 12.11 10.21
CA TYR A 135 12.13 12.80 8.94
C TYR A 135 12.93 14.07 9.16
N GLN A 136 14.14 14.08 8.61
CA GLN A 136 14.95 15.29 8.45
C GLN A 136 14.99 15.62 6.95
N PRO A 137 14.40 16.76 6.51
CA PRO A 137 14.51 17.19 5.14
C PRO A 137 15.99 17.30 4.76
N ARG A 138 16.39 16.61 3.68
CA ARG A 138 17.76 16.77 3.17
C ARG A 138 17.95 18.18 2.64
N ASP A 139 19.13 18.74 2.90
CA ASP A 139 19.52 20.02 2.34
C ASP A 139 19.43 19.98 0.80
N PRO A 140 18.88 21.02 0.14
CA PRO A 140 18.71 21.06 -1.31
C PRO A 140 19.99 20.78 -2.11
N GLY A 141 21.16 21.10 -1.55
CA GLY A 141 22.47 20.85 -2.15
C GLY A 141 22.84 19.38 -2.31
N GLU A 142 22.35 18.50 -1.44
CA GLU A 142 22.67 17.05 -1.49
C GLU A 142 21.83 16.30 -2.52
N ARG A 143 20.62 16.78 -2.82
CA ARG A 143 19.74 16.19 -3.84
C ARG A 143 20.34 16.30 -5.25
N HIS A 144 21.10 17.36 -5.52
CA HIS A 144 21.74 17.58 -6.83
C HIS A 144 22.97 16.68 -7.07
N GLY A 145 23.73 16.35 -6.03
CA GLY A 145 24.98 15.58 -6.15
C GLY A 145 24.77 14.09 -6.49
N ARG A 146 23.65 13.47 -6.09
CA ARG A 146 23.36 12.05 -6.40
C ARG A 146 22.73 11.82 -7.78
N ARG A 147 21.95 12.77 -8.32
CA ARG A 147 21.43 12.68 -9.70
C ARG A 147 22.54 12.78 -10.75
N ALA A 148 23.57 13.58 -10.50
CA ALA A 148 24.74 13.68 -11.37
C ALA A 148 25.57 12.37 -11.39
N ARG A 149 25.80 11.74 -10.22
CA ARG A 149 26.64 10.53 -10.11
C ARG A 149 26.00 9.23 -10.60
N ARG A 150 24.69 9.21 -10.89
CA ARG A 150 23.98 8.00 -11.37
C ARG A 150 23.80 7.96 -12.89
N GLN A 151 24.18 9.03 -13.61
CA GLN A 151 24.20 9.07 -15.08
C GLN A 151 25.61 8.78 -15.67
N GLU A 152 26.60 8.55 -14.82
CA GLU A 152 28.01 8.33 -15.22
C GLU A 152 28.51 6.89 -14.95
N ARG A 153 27.61 5.92 -14.76
CA ARG A 153 27.97 4.50 -14.58
C ARG A 153 27.12 3.57 -15.42
#